data_AF-A0A7K0DVE1-F1
#
_entry.id   AF-A0A7K0DVE1-F1
#
_cell.length_a   1.000
_cell.length_b   1.000
_cell.length_c   1.000
_cell.angle_alpha   90.00
_cell.angle_beta   90.00
_cell.angle_gamma   90.00
#
_symmetry.space_group_name_H-M   'P 1'
#
loop_
_entity.id
_entity.type
_entity.pdbx_description
1 polymer ?
#
loop_
_entity_poly.entity_id
_entity_poly.type
_entity_poly.pdbx_seq_one_letter_code
_entity_poly.pdbx_strand_id
1 'polypeptide(L)'
;MKDSPELRLAVTGASPDGKYTVTTALSLATGVPRISVPSESIAPSTERRLGDTVETPIRAFEARVDSEARAGTAFISDGSVLHEWAAAESLRRGRHRREWLWHPGSFPFRKFEESFLAAHASIVRRHACVAYDAVVHLRPEPAETDGDYAASQLTDRILVDALYPLPIPFLIVGGPAERILARITNLFALPLRMPLSEALSTASQSEALSTASDETWQDDFPTQQFSMKETA
;
A
#
# COMPACT_ATOMS: atom_id res chain seq x y z
N MET A 1 21.20 1.70 25.78
CA MET A 1 20.11 1.58 24.78
C MET A 1 19.70 0.12 24.77
N LYS A 2 18.42 -0.21 25.03
CA LYS A 2 17.93 -1.58 24.85
C LYS A 2 17.88 -1.83 23.35
N ASP A 3 18.56 -2.88 22.89
CA ASP A 3 18.59 -3.28 21.49
C ASP A 3 17.15 -3.36 20.96
N SER A 4 16.85 -2.58 19.92
CA SER A 4 15.60 -2.74 19.18
C SER A 4 15.66 -4.12 18.50
N PRO A 5 14.56 -4.88 18.48
CA PRO A 5 14.54 -6.18 17.83
C PRO A 5 14.91 -6.03 16.35
N GLU A 6 15.81 -6.89 15.85
CA GLU A 6 16.08 -7.01 14.41
C GLU A 6 14.86 -7.67 13.74
N LEU A 7 13.98 -6.84 13.18
CA LEU A 7 12.75 -7.29 12.54
C LEU A 7 12.41 -6.37 11.37
N ARG A 8 12.29 -6.95 10.18
CA ARG A 8 11.81 -6.29 8.96
C ARG A 8 10.44 -6.84 8.60
N LEU A 9 9.40 -6.18 9.09
CA LEU A 9 8.01 -6.61 8.96
C LEU A 9 7.31 -5.77 7.89
N ALA A 10 6.74 -6.40 6.86
CA ALA A 10 5.88 -5.69 5.92
C ALA A 10 4.40 -5.86 6.29
N VAL A 11 3.65 -4.75 6.37
CA VAL A 11 2.21 -4.77 6.61
C VAL A 11 1.50 -4.35 5.33
N THR A 12 0.72 -5.24 4.76
CA THR A 12 -0.01 -5.05 3.50
C THR A 12 -1.51 -5.14 3.75
N GLY A 13 -2.31 -4.63 2.83
CA GLY A 13 -3.77 -4.67 2.94
C GLY A 13 -4.42 -3.83 1.86
N ALA A 14 -5.58 -4.25 1.38
CA ALA A 14 -6.22 -3.62 0.23
C ALA A 14 -6.85 -2.25 0.53
N SER A 15 -7.24 -2.00 1.79
CA SER A 15 -7.71 -0.67 2.23
C SER A 15 -6.56 0.15 2.85
N PRO A 16 -6.51 1.47 2.61
CA PRO A 16 -5.54 2.37 3.23
C PRO A 16 -5.76 2.54 4.74
N ASP A 17 -7.02 2.64 5.21
CA ASP A 17 -7.39 3.11 6.56
C ASP A 17 -6.94 2.18 7.70
N GLY A 18 -6.77 0.89 7.41
CA GLY A 18 -6.33 -0.07 8.43
C GLY A 18 -4.81 -0.13 8.62
N LYS A 19 -4.05 0.14 7.55
CA LYS A 19 -2.60 -0.10 7.53
C LYS A 19 -1.83 0.98 8.28
N TYR A 20 -2.17 2.24 8.03
CA TYR A 20 -1.50 3.38 8.67
C TYR A 20 -1.65 3.28 10.19
N THR A 21 -2.89 3.10 10.68
CA THR A 21 -3.15 2.97 12.12
C THR A 21 -2.42 1.77 12.73
N VAL A 22 -2.46 0.59 12.11
CA VAL A 22 -1.77 -0.61 12.64
C VAL A 22 -0.25 -0.44 12.64
N THR A 23 0.34 0.04 11.54
CA THR A 23 1.81 0.22 11.43
C THR A 23 2.33 1.28 12.40
N THR A 24 1.58 2.38 12.56
CA THR A 24 1.92 3.46 13.48
C THR A 24 1.81 2.99 14.93
N ALA A 25 0.72 2.30 15.29
CA ALA A 25 0.54 1.74 16.62
C ALA A 25 1.62 0.69 16.95
N LEU A 26 2.01 -0.18 16.01
CA LEU A 26 3.12 -1.12 16.20
C LEU A 26 4.45 -0.39 16.44
N SER A 27 4.73 0.66 15.68
CA SER A 27 5.95 1.44 15.83
C SER A 27 6.03 2.12 17.19
N LEU A 28 4.94 2.76 17.63
CA LEU A 28 4.82 3.35 18.96
C LEU A 28 4.97 2.29 20.07
N ALA A 29 4.24 1.18 19.94
CA ALA A 29 4.23 0.11 20.93
C ALA A 29 5.59 -0.58 21.10
N THR A 30 6.37 -0.73 20.03
CA THR A 30 7.61 -1.54 20.04
C THR A 30 8.89 -0.71 19.98
N GLY A 31 8.79 0.54 19.51
CA GLY A 31 9.91 1.40 19.17
C GLY A 31 10.66 1.00 17.90
N VAL A 32 10.14 0.06 17.11
CA VAL A 32 10.65 -0.26 15.76
C VAL A 32 10.23 0.85 14.80
N PRO A 33 11.12 1.43 13.97
CA PRO A 33 10.75 2.54 13.10
C PRO A 33 9.75 2.10 12.03
N ARG A 34 8.72 2.91 11.80
CA ARG A 34 7.81 2.77 10.66
C ARG A 34 8.42 3.42 9.43
N ILE A 35 8.30 2.76 8.29
CA ILE A 35 8.62 3.32 6.96
C ILE A 35 7.38 3.30 6.08
N SER A 36 7.24 4.31 5.23
CA SER A 36 6.17 4.41 4.24
C SER A 36 6.70 5.15 3.02
N VAL A 37 6.11 4.88 1.85
CA VAL A 37 6.41 5.63 0.63
C VAL A 37 5.32 6.67 0.42
N PRO A 38 5.64 7.97 0.29
CA PRO A 38 4.65 9.00 0.00
C PRO A 38 4.01 8.79 -1.38
N SER A 39 2.69 8.98 -1.47
CA SER A 39 1.93 8.83 -2.72
C SER A 39 2.46 9.72 -3.86
N GLU A 40 2.95 10.90 -3.53
CA GLU A 40 3.56 11.85 -4.48
C GLU A 40 4.83 11.29 -5.15
N SER A 41 5.58 10.46 -4.44
CA SER A 41 6.83 9.87 -4.95
C SER A 41 6.56 8.77 -5.99
N ILE A 42 5.36 8.20 -5.98
CA ILE A 42 4.96 7.11 -6.87
C ILE A 42 4.03 7.57 -7.99
N ALA A 43 3.53 8.80 -7.92
CA ALA A 43 2.67 9.37 -8.93
C ALA A 43 3.35 9.30 -10.31
N PRO A 44 2.62 8.89 -11.36
CA PRO A 44 3.17 8.87 -12.70
C PRO A 44 3.51 10.30 -13.14
N SER A 45 4.65 10.48 -13.81
CA SER A 45 5.10 11.80 -14.28
C SER A 45 4.23 12.40 -15.38
N THR A 46 3.39 11.56 -16.00
CA THR A 46 2.46 11.96 -17.07
C THR A 46 1.19 11.13 -17.00
N GLU A 47 0.05 11.70 -17.39
CA GLU A 47 -1.23 10.99 -17.56
C GLU A 47 -1.24 10.11 -18.81
N ARG A 48 -0.23 9.25 -18.96
CA ARG A 48 -0.12 8.30 -20.07
C ARG A 48 -0.86 7.03 -19.70
N ARG A 49 -1.41 6.37 -20.72
CA ARG A 49 -2.14 5.09 -20.60
C ARG A 49 -1.43 4.03 -19.75
N LEU A 50 -0.10 3.97 -19.83
CA LEU A 50 0.76 3.00 -19.13
C LEU A 50 1.30 3.54 -17.79
N GLY A 51 0.95 4.75 -17.38
CA GLY A 51 1.44 5.37 -16.14
C GLY A 51 1.16 4.46 -14.94
N ASP A 52 -0.11 4.11 -14.73
CA ASP A 52 -0.50 3.35 -13.53
C ASP A 52 -0.11 1.87 -13.53
N THR A 53 0.10 1.29 -14.71
CA THR A 53 0.41 -0.15 -14.87
C THR A 53 1.89 -0.44 -15.08
N VAL A 54 2.70 0.60 -15.34
CA VAL A 54 4.13 0.46 -15.65
C VAL A 54 4.97 1.46 -14.86
N GLU A 55 4.71 2.76 -14.99
CA GLU A 55 5.53 3.78 -14.34
C GLU A 55 5.36 3.77 -12.82
N THR A 56 4.12 3.81 -12.34
CA THR A 56 3.76 3.78 -10.91
C THR A 56 4.38 2.58 -10.18
N PRO A 57 4.23 1.31 -10.63
CA PRO A 57 4.83 0.19 -9.93
C PRO A 57 6.37 0.19 -9.94
N ILE A 58 7.02 0.77 -10.97
CA ILE A 58 8.49 0.94 -10.98
C ILE A 58 8.91 1.98 -9.96
N ARG A 59 8.29 3.16 -9.96
CA ARG A 59 8.60 4.23 -9.00
C ARG A 59 8.34 3.79 -7.57
N ALA A 60 7.23 3.10 -7.34
CA ALA A 60 6.89 2.54 -6.04
C ALA A 60 7.89 1.48 -5.59
N PHE A 61 8.37 0.64 -6.51
CA PHE A 61 9.45 -0.30 -6.21
C PHE A 61 10.75 0.42 -5.84
N GLU A 62 11.21 1.37 -6.64
CA GLU A 62 12.45 2.14 -6.40
C GLU A 62 12.42 2.88 -5.07
N ALA A 63 11.35 3.66 -4.83
CA ALA A 63 11.19 4.44 -3.60
C ALA A 63 11.16 3.53 -2.35
N ARG A 64 10.53 2.36 -2.46
CA ARG A 64 10.44 1.41 -1.35
C ARG A 64 11.77 0.71 -1.10
N VAL A 65 12.48 0.29 -2.14
CA VAL A 65 13.83 -0.30 -2.01
C VAL A 65 14.79 0.70 -1.34
N ASP A 66 14.77 1.96 -1.74
CA ASP A 66 15.60 3.01 -1.11
C ASP A 66 15.21 3.23 0.36
N SER A 67 13.91 3.31 0.66
CA SER A 67 13.40 3.47 2.03
C SER A 67 13.81 2.31 2.94
N GLU A 68 13.66 1.07 2.48
CA GLU A 68 14.03 -0.15 3.21
C GLU A 68 15.55 -0.24 3.42
N ALA A 69 16.34 0.13 2.41
CA ALA A 69 17.80 0.16 2.52
C ALA A 69 18.29 1.18 3.56
N ARG A 70 17.63 2.34 3.67
CA ARG A 70 17.95 3.37 4.67
C ARG A 70 17.55 2.97 6.09
N ALA A 71 16.49 2.17 6.24
CA ALA A 71 15.98 1.76 7.54
C ALA A 71 16.87 0.72 8.26
N GLY A 72 17.69 -0.01 7.50
CA GLY A 72 18.67 -0.94 8.06
C GLY A 72 18.07 -2.27 8.50
N THR A 73 18.39 -2.71 9.72
CA THR A 73 18.09 -4.08 10.18
C THR A 73 16.74 -4.24 10.89
N ALA A 74 16.02 -3.14 11.16
CA ALA A 74 14.73 -3.19 11.84
C ALA A 74 13.77 -2.11 11.32
N PHE A 75 12.61 -2.52 10.81
CA PHE A 75 11.54 -1.61 10.40
C PHE A 75 10.18 -2.30 10.30
N ILE A 76 9.13 -1.47 10.37
CA ILE A 76 7.75 -1.85 10.02
C ILE A 76 7.40 -1.09 8.73
N SER A 77 7.23 -1.81 7.62
CA SER A 77 6.85 -1.23 6.34
C SER A 77 5.34 -1.09 6.24
N ASP A 78 4.86 0.12 6.03
CA ASP A 78 3.49 0.41 5.63
C ASP A 78 3.35 0.20 4.11
N GLY A 79 2.72 -0.91 3.74
CA GLY A 79 2.75 -1.48 2.40
C GLY A 79 3.95 -2.40 2.17
N SER A 80 4.11 -2.86 0.92
CA SER A 80 5.24 -3.67 0.50
C SER A 80 5.44 -3.58 -1.02
N VAL A 81 6.58 -4.03 -1.53
CA VAL A 81 6.77 -4.13 -2.99
C VAL A 81 5.74 -5.05 -3.67
N LEU A 82 5.20 -6.03 -2.94
CA LEU A 82 4.12 -6.89 -3.41
C LEU A 82 2.80 -6.12 -3.48
N HIS A 83 2.54 -5.25 -2.50
CA HIS A 83 1.34 -4.40 -2.43
C HIS A 83 1.22 -3.51 -3.66
N GLU A 84 2.29 -2.78 -3.99
CA GLU A 84 2.29 -1.85 -5.12
C GLU A 84 2.14 -2.58 -6.47
N TRP A 85 2.83 -3.71 -6.64
CA TRP A 85 2.67 -4.55 -7.82
C TRP A 85 1.24 -5.09 -7.95
N ALA A 86 0.65 -5.56 -6.86
CA ALA A 86 -0.71 -6.10 -6.87
C ALA A 86 -1.76 -5.02 -7.18
N ALA A 87 -1.56 -3.78 -6.72
CA ALA A 87 -2.40 -2.65 -7.07
C ALA A 87 -2.37 -2.39 -8.59
N ALA A 88 -1.18 -2.36 -9.20
CA ALA A 88 -1.03 -2.21 -10.65
C ALA A 88 -1.66 -3.38 -11.44
N GLU A 89 -1.49 -4.62 -10.98
CA GLU A 89 -2.10 -5.81 -11.59
C GLU A 89 -3.62 -5.83 -11.45
N SER A 90 -4.15 -5.33 -10.33
CA SER A 90 -5.59 -5.15 -10.10
C SER A 90 -6.16 -4.12 -11.07
N LEU A 91 -5.50 -2.97 -11.23
CA LEU A 91 -5.89 -1.93 -12.19
C LEU A 91 -5.91 -2.46 -13.63
N ARG A 92 -4.86 -3.20 -14.03
CA ARG A 92 -4.80 -3.85 -15.34
C ARG A 92 -6.02 -4.76 -15.55
N ARG A 93 -6.28 -5.68 -14.61
CA ARG A 93 -7.43 -6.61 -14.69
C ARG A 93 -8.79 -5.90 -14.64
N GLY A 94 -8.88 -4.79 -13.90
CA GLY A 94 -10.07 -3.95 -13.76
C GLY A 94 -10.44 -3.24 -15.06
N ARG A 95 -9.49 -2.51 -15.68
CA ARG A 95 -9.69 -1.83 -16.99
C ARG A 95 -10.17 -2.79 -18.08
N HIS A 96 -9.64 -4.00 -18.07
CA HIS A 96 -9.95 -5.02 -19.07
C HIS A 96 -11.36 -5.60 -19.01
N ARG A 97 -12.14 -5.42 -17.92
CA ARG A 97 -13.51 -5.98 -17.87
C ARG A 97 -14.48 -5.30 -18.85
N ARG A 98 -14.19 -4.07 -19.30
CA ARG A 98 -15.14 -3.26 -20.10
C ARG A 98 -14.55 -2.72 -21.42
N GLU A 99 -13.27 -2.37 -21.49
CA GLU A 99 -12.70 -1.69 -22.68
C GLU A 99 -12.59 -2.53 -23.96
N TRP A 100 -12.41 -3.86 -23.84
CA TRP A 100 -12.13 -4.74 -24.99
C TRP A 100 -13.28 -4.82 -26.00
N LEU A 101 -14.51 -4.53 -25.56
CA LEU A 101 -15.70 -4.52 -26.41
C LEU A 101 -15.74 -3.31 -27.35
N TRP A 102 -15.03 -2.23 -27.01
CA TRP A 102 -15.17 -0.94 -27.72
C TRP A 102 -13.87 -0.48 -28.41
N HIS A 103 -12.70 -1.01 -28.04
CA HIS A 103 -11.40 -0.48 -28.52
C HIS A 103 -10.40 -1.59 -28.91
N PRO A 104 -10.53 -2.24 -30.09
CA PRO A 104 -9.63 -3.32 -30.52
C PRO A 104 -8.16 -2.89 -30.68
N GLY A 105 -7.89 -1.60 -30.96
CA GLY A 105 -6.53 -1.04 -31.02
C GLY A 105 -5.76 -1.03 -29.68
N SER A 106 -6.40 -1.40 -28.57
CA SER A 106 -5.78 -1.54 -27.25
C SER A 106 -4.97 -2.82 -27.06
N PHE A 107 -5.12 -3.80 -27.96
CA PHE A 107 -4.57 -5.15 -27.78
C PHE A 107 -3.03 -5.20 -27.56
N PRO A 108 -2.20 -4.45 -28.31
CA PRO A 108 -0.76 -4.46 -28.10
C PRO A 108 -0.35 -3.96 -26.71
N PHE A 109 -0.97 -2.88 -26.23
CA PHE A 109 -0.73 -2.33 -24.90
C PHE A 109 -1.10 -3.33 -23.81
N ARG A 110 -2.23 -4.02 -23.95
CA ARG A 110 -2.65 -5.06 -23.02
C ARG A 110 -1.62 -6.19 -22.92
N LYS A 111 -1.12 -6.67 -24.08
CA LYS A 111 -0.11 -7.74 -24.10
C LYS A 111 1.21 -7.29 -23.50
N PHE A 112 1.56 -6.03 -23.70
CA PHE A 112 2.70 -5.42 -23.05
C PHE A 112 2.51 -5.36 -21.52
N GLU A 113 1.40 -4.80 -21.02
CA GLU A 113 1.11 -4.71 -19.58
C GLU A 113 1.10 -6.08 -18.89
N GLU A 114 0.48 -7.08 -19.52
CA GLU A 114 0.45 -8.46 -19.04
C GLU A 114 1.87 -9.04 -18.91
N SER A 115 2.68 -8.88 -19.96
CA SER A 115 4.06 -9.40 -19.98
C SER A 115 4.96 -8.64 -18.99
N PHE A 116 4.80 -7.32 -18.91
CA PHE A 116 5.53 -6.45 -18.01
C PHE A 116 5.24 -6.80 -16.55
N LEU A 117 3.96 -6.84 -16.15
CA LEU A 117 3.60 -7.13 -14.75
C LEU A 117 3.93 -8.57 -14.36
N ALA A 118 3.88 -9.52 -15.29
CA ALA A 118 4.36 -10.89 -15.04
C ALA A 118 5.88 -10.94 -14.78
N ALA A 119 6.68 -10.20 -15.55
CA ALA A 119 8.11 -10.09 -15.32
C ALA A 119 8.40 -9.35 -14.00
N HIS A 120 7.72 -8.22 -13.75
CA HIS A 120 7.85 -7.42 -12.54
C HIS A 120 7.50 -8.24 -11.29
N ALA A 121 6.50 -9.12 -11.35
CA ALA A 121 6.11 -10.02 -10.26
C ALA A 121 7.29 -10.84 -9.74
N SER A 122 8.14 -11.34 -10.63
CA SER A 122 9.30 -12.16 -10.26
C SER A 122 10.36 -11.33 -9.51
N ILE A 123 10.53 -10.06 -9.90
CA ILE A 123 11.47 -9.13 -9.27
C ILE A 123 10.98 -8.76 -7.86
N VAL A 124 9.72 -8.32 -7.73
CA VAL A 124 9.16 -7.91 -6.44
C VAL A 124 9.09 -9.07 -5.45
N ARG A 125 8.77 -10.30 -5.91
CA ARG A 125 8.77 -11.50 -5.07
C ARG A 125 10.16 -11.84 -4.56
N ARG A 126 11.18 -11.77 -5.42
CA ARG A 126 12.57 -11.98 -5.02
C ARG A 126 13.00 -10.95 -3.98
N HIS A 127 12.68 -9.68 -4.21
CA HIS A 127 12.99 -8.62 -3.25
C HIS A 127 12.31 -8.85 -1.91
N ALA A 128 11.01 -9.16 -1.90
CA ALA A 128 10.25 -9.45 -0.68
C ALA A 128 10.88 -10.58 0.15
N CYS A 129 11.42 -11.62 -0.49
CA CYS A 129 12.10 -12.73 0.20
C CYS A 129 13.44 -12.36 0.84
N VAL A 130 14.05 -11.25 0.41
CA VAL A 130 15.35 -10.78 0.91
C VAL A 130 15.15 -9.65 1.93
N ALA A 131 14.18 -8.78 1.68
CA ALA A 131 13.94 -7.57 2.45
C ALA A 131 13.12 -7.81 3.71
N TYR A 132 12.20 -8.79 3.71
CA TYR A 132 11.27 -9.02 4.81
C TYR A 132 11.54 -10.32 5.53
N ASP A 133 11.48 -10.27 6.86
CA ASP A 133 11.51 -11.46 7.72
C ASP A 133 10.11 -12.08 7.84
N ALA A 134 9.06 -11.26 7.72
CA ALA A 134 7.68 -11.71 7.66
C ALA A 134 6.76 -10.68 7.00
N VAL A 135 5.57 -11.13 6.57
CA VAL A 135 4.51 -10.28 6.02
C VAL A 135 3.22 -10.43 6.82
N VAL A 136 2.61 -9.32 7.21
CA VAL A 136 1.24 -9.28 7.72
C VAL A 136 0.33 -8.76 6.62
N HIS A 137 -0.75 -9.46 6.34
CA HIS A 137 -1.75 -9.04 5.38
C HIS A 137 -3.09 -8.78 6.08
N LEU A 138 -3.53 -7.53 6.03
CA LEU A 138 -4.79 -7.04 6.58
C LEU A 138 -5.88 -7.22 5.52
N ARG A 139 -6.88 -8.05 5.84
CA ARG A 139 -8.05 -8.25 4.97
C ARG A 139 -8.92 -6.99 4.96
N PRO A 140 -9.49 -6.62 3.80
CA PRO A 140 -10.43 -5.52 3.73
C PRO A 140 -11.68 -5.84 4.55
N GLU A 141 -12.12 -4.86 5.33
CA GLU A 141 -13.44 -4.90 5.97
C GLU A 141 -14.53 -4.70 4.90
N PRO A 142 -15.70 -5.35 5.03
CA PRO A 142 -16.81 -5.12 4.11
C PRO A 142 -17.26 -3.65 4.16
N ALA A 143 -17.23 -2.96 3.02
CA ALA A 143 -17.69 -1.58 2.88
C ALA A 143 -19.07 -1.53 2.21
N GLU A 144 -19.85 -0.47 2.50
CA GLU A 144 -21.18 -0.26 1.92
C GLU A 144 -21.14 0.15 0.44
N THR A 145 -20.01 0.71 -0.01
CA THR A 145 -19.81 1.18 -1.40
C THR A 145 -19.22 0.06 -2.27
N ASP A 146 -20.05 -0.49 -3.17
CA ASP A 146 -19.76 -1.71 -3.94
C ASP A 146 -18.55 -1.59 -4.91
N GLY A 147 -18.25 -0.38 -5.40
CA GLY A 147 -17.20 -0.13 -6.39
C GLY A 147 -15.76 -0.25 -5.85
N ASP A 148 -15.42 0.56 -4.85
CA ASP A 148 -14.09 0.57 -4.24
C ASP A 148 -13.81 -0.73 -3.47
N TYR A 149 -14.87 -1.35 -2.94
CA TYR A 149 -14.79 -2.67 -2.33
C TYR A 149 -14.40 -3.75 -3.34
N ALA A 150 -14.99 -3.76 -4.55
CA ALA A 150 -14.65 -4.75 -5.57
C ALA A 150 -13.19 -4.64 -6.06
N ALA A 151 -12.68 -3.42 -6.21
CA ALA A 151 -11.27 -3.18 -6.54
C ALA A 151 -10.34 -3.67 -5.41
N SER A 152 -10.69 -3.36 -4.15
CA SER A 152 -9.96 -3.80 -2.97
C SER A 152 -9.93 -5.33 -2.85
N GLN A 153 -11.06 -6.00 -3.09
CA GLN A 153 -11.15 -7.47 -3.07
C GLN A 153 -10.33 -8.13 -4.18
N LEU A 154 -10.20 -7.48 -5.34
CA LEU A 154 -9.33 -7.98 -6.40
C LEU A 154 -7.85 -7.86 -6.02
N THR A 155 -7.45 -6.73 -5.45
CA THR A 155 -6.09 -6.51 -4.95
C THR A 155 -5.74 -7.48 -3.82
N ASP A 156 -6.64 -7.69 -2.85
CA ASP A 156 -6.53 -8.68 -1.77
C ASP A 156 -6.23 -10.08 -2.32
N ARG A 157 -7.05 -10.55 -3.27
CA ARG A 157 -6.85 -11.87 -3.91
C ARG A 157 -5.50 -11.97 -4.60
N ILE A 158 -5.13 -10.97 -5.39
CA ILE A 158 -3.84 -10.95 -6.10
C ILE A 158 -2.66 -10.99 -5.10
N LEU A 159 -2.77 -10.26 -3.98
CA LEU A 159 -1.76 -10.25 -2.93
C LEU A 159 -1.62 -11.61 -2.26
N VAL A 160 -2.74 -12.18 -1.84
CA VAL A 160 -2.78 -13.48 -1.18
C VAL A 160 -2.21 -14.56 -2.10
N ASP A 161 -2.63 -14.59 -3.37
CA ASP A 161 -2.11 -15.52 -4.38
C ASP A 161 -0.60 -15.34 -4.61
N ALA A 162 -0.08 -14.11 -4.50
CA ALA A 162 1.34 -13.83 -4.65
C ALA A 162 2.17 -14.18 -3.40
N LEU A 163 1.56 -14.19 -2.20
CA LEU A 163 2.22 -14.53 -0.94
C LEU A 163 2.35 -16.05 -0.74
N TYR A 164 1.31 -16.82 -1.05
CA TYR A 164 1.29 -18.28 -0.85
C TYR A 164 2.53 -19.05 -1.36
N PRO A 165 3.09 -18.78 -2.55
CA PRO A 165 4.25 -19.51 -3.05
C PRO A 165 5.59 -19.05 -2.45
N LEU A 166 5.61 -17.99 -1.64
CA LEU A 166 6.85 -17.42 -1.12
C LEU A 166 7.33 -18.17 0.12
N PRO A 167 8.65 -18.34 0.30
CA PRO A 167 9.24 -18.97 1.48
C PRO A 167 9.26 -18.07 2.73
N ILE A 168 8.59 -16.91 2.70
CA ILE A 168 8.54 -15.98 3.83
C ILE A 168 7.32 -16.27 4.72
N PRO A 169 7.48 -16.28 6.06
CA PRO A 169 6.35 -16.36 6.97
C PRO A 169 5.34 -15.24 6.70
N PHE A 170 4.05 -15.57 6.64
CA PHE A 170 3.01 -14.56 6.52
C PHE A 170 1.81 -14.83 7.42
N LEU A 171 1.15 -13.75 7.83
CA LEU A 171 -0.04 -13.77 8.68
C LEU A 171 -1.17 -13.00 7.99
N ILE A 172 -2.26 -13.69 7.65
CA ILE A 172 -3.49 -13.05 7.14
C ILE A 172 -4.44 -12.83 8.31
N VAL A 173 -4.82 -11.57 8.56
CA VAL A 173 -5.68 -11.17 9.69
C VAL A 173 -6.70 -10.13 9.27
N GLY A 174 -7.81 -10.07 9.99
CA GLY A 174 -8.83 -9.02 9.87
C GLY A 174 -9.57 -8.86 11.19
N GLY A 175 -10.50 -7.91 11.26
CA GLY A 175 -11.19 -7.51 12.48
C GLY A 175 -10.53 -6.32 13.18
N PRO A 176 -10.88 -6.07 14.45
CA PRO A 176 -10.48 -4.86 15.16
C PRO A 176 -8.95 -4.70 15.27
N ALA A 177 -8.47 -3.46 15.12
CA ALA A 177 -7.05 -3.12 15.16
C ALA A 177 -6.35 -3.63 16.42
N GLU A 178 -6.98 -3.54 17.60
CA GLU A 178 -6.42 -4.05 18.86
C GLU A 178 -6.14 -5.56 18.82
N ARG A 179 -7.06 -6.34 18.24
CA ARG A 179 -6.89 -7.79 18.06
C ARG A 179 -5.79 -8.11 17.06
N ILE A 180 -5.70 -7.33 15.98
CA ILE A 180 -4.64 -7.44 14.98
C ILE A 180 -3.28 -7.18 15.64
N LEU A 181 -3.14 -6.06 16.37
CA LEU A 181 -1.92 -5.69 17.08
C LEU A 181 -1.48 -6.77 18.06
N ALA A 182 -2.40 -7.23 18.92
CA ALA A 182 -2.12 -8.28 19.90
C ALA A 182 -1.66 -9.59 19.22
N ARG A 183 -2.22 -9.92 18.06
CA ARG A 183 -1.83 -11.13 17.32
C ARG A 183 -0.44 -11.00 16.70
N ILE A 184 -0.11 -9.84 16.14
CA ILE A 184 1.21 -9.56 15.56
C ILE A 184 2.27 -9.59 16.65
N THR A 185 2.08 -8.85 17.74
CA THR A 185 3.07 -8.75 18.81
C THR A 185 3.31 -10.07 19.52
N ASN A 186 2.27 -10.88 19.73
CA ASN A 186 2.41 -12.22 20.29
C ASN A 186 3.12 -13.18 19.33
N LEU A 187 2.77 -13.17 18.03
CA LEU A 187 3.35 -14.08 17.05
C LEU A 187 4.86 -13.85 16.86
N PHE A 188 5.27 -12.57 16.83
CA PHE A 188 6.66 -12.19 16.64
C PHE A 188 7.40 -11.92 17.97
N ALA A 189 6.75 -12.17 19.11
CA ALA A 189 7.29 -11.92 20.45
C ALA A 189 7.90 -10.51 20.61
N LEU A 190 7.22 -9.49 20.10
CA LEU A 190 7.75 -8.13 20.05
C LEU A 190 7.81 -7.50 21.45
N PRO A 191 8.94 -6.87 21.84
CA PRO A 191 9.04 -6.18 23.11
C PRO A 191 8.16 -4.94 23.11
N LEU A 192 7.22 -4.87 24.05
CA LEU A 192 6.35 -3.72 24.22
C LEU A 192 7.02 -2.68 25.13
N ARG A 193 7.12 -1.45 24.61
CA ARG A 193 7.57 -0.24 25.34
C ARG A 193 6.39 0.54 25.93
N MET A 194 5.19 0.34 25.38
CA MET A 194 3.94 0.91 25.90
C MET A 194 2.76 -0.05 25.63
N PRO A 195 1.62 0.12 26.34
CA PRO A 195 0.41 -0.65 26.10
C PRO A 195 -0.14 -0.48 24.67
N LEU A 196 -0.71 -1.56 24.11
CA LEU A 196 -1.26 -1.54 22.75
C LEU A 196 -2.47 -0.61 22.61
N SER A 197 -3.32 -0.53 23.64
CA SER A 197 -4.49 0.35 23.65
C SER A 197 -4.09 1.82 23.58
N GLU A 198 -3.06 2.20 24.33
CA GLU A 198 -2.51 3.56 24.32
C GLU A 198 -1.90 3.87 22.94
N ALA A 199 -1.04 2.98 22.42
CA ALA A 199 -0.43 3.15 21.11
C ALA A 199 -1.46 3.26 19.98
N LEU A 200 -2.52 2.45 20.03
CA LEU A 200 -3.62 2.48 19.07
C LEU A 200 -4.38 3.81 19.14
N SER A 201 -4.70 4.30 20.34
CA SER A 201 -5.40 5.58 20.49
C SER A 201 -4.60 6.75 19.92
N THR A 202 -3.28 6.78 20.14
CA THR A 202 -2.39 7.80 19.59
C THR A 202 -2.30 7.71 18.06
N ALA A 203 -2.22 6.49 17.51
CA ALA A 203 -2.17 6.27 16.08
C ALA A 203 -3.45 6.76 15.38
N SER A 204 -4.62 6.40 15.91
CA SER A 204 -5.91 6.81 15.33
C SER A 204 -6.14 8.32 15.39
N GLN A 205 -5.67 9.00 16.45
CA GLN A 205 -5.69 10.47 16.51
C GLN A 205 -4.79 11.10 15.43
N SER A 206 -3.63 10.52 15.19
CA SER A 206 -2.69 11.00 14.16
C SER A 206 -3.25 10.83 12.75
N GLU A 207 -3.91 9.70 12.49
CA GLU A 207 -4.61 9.45 11.22
C GLU A 207 -5.72 10.47 10.99
N ALA A 208 -6.57 10.71 11.99
CA ALA A 208 -7.67 11.68 11.91
C ALA A 208 -7.18 13.11 11.65
N LEU A 209 -6.02 13.49 12.22
CA LEU A 209 -5.39 14.79 11.94
C LEU A 209 -4.86 14.87 10.51
N SER A 210 -4.27 13.79 10.00
CA SER A 210 -3.75 13.72 8.62
C SER A 210 -4.89 13.81 7.59
N THR A 211 -5.99 13.07 7.81
CA THR A 211 -7.15 13.11 6.90
C THR A 211 -7.82 14.49 6.91
N ALA A 212 -7.93 15.13 8.09
CA ALA A 212 -8.47 16.48 8.21
C ALA A 212 -7.61 17.53 7.49
N SER A 213 -6.28 17.38 7.51
CA SER A 213 -5.40 18.29 6.76
C SER A 213 -5.53 18.12 5.24
N ASP A 214 -5.72 16.90 4.75
CA ASP A 214 -5.87 16.64 3.31
C ASP A 214 -7.18 17.22 2.76
N GLU A 215 -8.27 17.18 3.53
CA GLU A 215 -9.56 17.80 3.15
C GLU A 215 -9.49 19.33 3.12
N THR A 216 -8.76 19.97 4.05
CA THR A 216 -8.64 21.43 4.08
C THR A 216 -7.91 22.05 2.88
N TRP A 217 -7.15 21.27 2.11
CA TRP A 217 -6.50 21.76 0.89
C TRP A 217 -7.39 21.68 -0.37
N GLN A 218 -8.52 20.97 -0.32
CA GLN A 218 -9.43 20.85 -1.46
C GLN A 218 -10.42 22.01 -1.61
N ASP A 219 -10.61 22.83 -0.58
CA ASP A 219 -11.59 23.94 -0.57
C ASP A 219 -11.01 25.33 -0.93
N ASP A 220 -9.68 25.46 -1.10
CA ASP A 220 -9.00 26.77 -1.23
C ASP A 220 -8.48 27.08 -2.65
N PHE A 221 -9.22 26.67 -3.70
CA PHE A 221 -9.01 27.18 -5.05
C PHE A 221 -10.01 28.30 -5.37
N PRO A 222 -9.58 29.57 -5.48
CA PRO A 222 -10.46 30.62 -5.94
C PRO A 222 -10.76 30.39 -7.43
N THR A 223 -12.03 30.15 -7.74
CA THR A 223 -12.55 30.09 -9.11
C THR A 223 -12.34 31.45 -9.78
N GLN A 224 -11.20 31.65 -10.45
CA GLN A 224 -11.03 32.81 -11.32
C GLN A 224 -11.95 32.63 -12.54
N GLN A 225 -13.09 33.33 -12.51
CA GLN A 225 -13.95 33.52 -13.67
C GLN A 225 -13.15 34.22 -14.78
N PHE A 226 -12.73 33.46 -15.79
CA PHE A 226 -12.26 34.03 -17.05
C PHE A 226 -13.45 34.64 -17.79
N SER A 227 -13.57 35.97 -17.71
CA SER A 227 -14.48 36.76 -18.54
C SER A 227 -13.88 36.93 -19.94
N MET A 228 -14.42 36.21 -20.93
CA MET A 228 -14.13 36.48 -22.34
C MET A 228 -14.84 37.79 -22.75
N LYS A 229 -14.05 38.83 -23.01
CA LYS A 229 -14.50 39.97 -23.81
C LYS A 229 -14.42 39.57 -25.28
N GLU A 230 -15.58 39.35 -25.90
CA GLU A 230 -15.71 39.38 -27.36
C GLU A 230 -15.26 40.75 -27.87
N THR A 231 -14.39 40.74 -28.87
CA THR A 231 -14.06 41.90 -29.69
C THR A 231 -14.61 41.65 -31.08
N ALA A 232 -15.64 42.42 -31.44
CA ALA A 232 -15.98 42.83 -32.79
C ALA A 232 -16.59 44.23 -32.69
#